data_AF-A0A132NE08-F1
#
_entry.id   AF-A0A132NE08-F1
#
_cell.length_a   1.000
_cell.length_b   1.000
_cell.length_c   1.000
_cell.angle_alpha   90.00
_cell.angle_beta   90.00
_cell.angle_gamma   90.00
#
_symmetry.space_group_name_H-M   'P 1'
#
loop_
_entity.id
_entity.type
_entity.pdbx_description
1 polymer ?
#
loop_
_entity_poly.entity_id
_entity_poly.type
_entity_poly.pdbx_seq_one_letter_code
_entity_poly.pdbx_strand_id
1 'polypeptide(L)'
;MPYLRVHPEVAQALDEGLPVVALESTIISHGLPRPDNLRVAREIERTVRAAGAVPATVAVCAGRVCVGLDDTELEAVASRDDVVKVSTR
;
A
#
# COMPACT_ATOMS: atom_id res chain seq x y z
N MET A 1 10.28 -4.91 -16.06
CA MET A 1 10.96 -4.62 -14.78
C MET A 1 10.73 -5.77 -13.81
N PRO A 2 11.69 -6.69 -13.61
CA PRO A 2 11.44 -7.93 -12.86
C PRO A 2 11.14 -7.70 -11.36
N TYR A 3 11.45 -6.51 -10.83
CA TYR A 3 11.32 -6.17 -9.41
C TYR A 3 10.13 -5.26 -9.09
N LEU A 4 9.32 -4.86 -10.08
CA LEU A 4 8.16 -4.01 -9.90
C LEU A 4 6.88 -4.79 -10.23
N ARG A 5 5.91 -4.77 -9.31
CA ARG A 5 4.55 -5.27 -9.50
C ARG A 5 3.59 -4.11 -9.27
N VAL A 6 2.78 -3.81 -10.27
CA VAL A 6 1.69 -2.82 -10.16
C VAL A 6 0.38 -3.59 -10.06
N HIS A 7 -0.46 -3.28 -9.07
CA HIS A 7 -1.76 -3.89 -8.91
C HIS A 7 -2.64 -3.58 -10.14
N PRO A 8 -3.46 -4.53 -10.65
CA PRO A 8 -4.24 -4.31 -11.86
C PRO A 8 -5.10 -3.04 -11.83
N GLU A 9 -5.72 -2.74 -10.69
CA GLU A 9 -6.53 -1.52 -10.52
C GLU A 9 -5.70 -0.23 -10.69
N VAL A 10 -4.47 -0.21 -10.16
CA VAL A 10 -3.58 0.94 -10.28
C VAL A 10 -3.08 1.07 -11.71
N ALA A 11 -2.72 -0.04 -12.36
CA ALA A 11 -2.29 -0.04 -13.75
C ALA A 11 -3.39 0.50 -14.68
N GLN A 12 -4.62 0.02 -14.49
CA GLN A 12 -5.78 0.49 -15.26
C GLN A 12 -6.03 1.99 -15.03
N ALA A 13 -6.00 2.46 -13.78
CA ALA A 13 -6.19 3.87 -13.47
C ALA A 13 -5.14 4.76 -14.15
N LEU A 14 -3.89 4.33 -14.19
CA LEU A 14 -2.81 5.04 -14.89
C LEU A 14 -3.03 5.06 -16.41
N ASP A 15 -3.42 3.92 -17.00
CA ASP A 15 -3.69 3.81 -18.44
C ASP A 15 -4.88 4.68 -18.88
N GLU A 16 -5.89 4.82 -18.01
CA GLU A 16 -7.09 5.65 -18.24
C GLU A 16 -6.88 7.14 -17.88
N GLY A 17 -5.71 7.52 -17.35
CA GLY A 17 -5.43 8.88 -16.91
C GLY A 17 -6.24 9.31 -15.67
N LEU A 18 -6.71 8.34 -14.87
CA LEU A 18 -7.40 8.58 -13.62
C LEU A 18 -6.41 8.95 -12.50
N PRO A 19 -6.82 9.74 -11.50
CA PRO A 19 -5.95 10.12 -10.40
C PRO A 19 -5.60 8.92 -9.51
N VAL A 20 -4.31 8.77 -9.21
CA VAL A 20 -3.76 7.75 -8.31
C VAL A 20 -3.04 8.42 -7.14
N VAL A 21 -3.28 7.95 -5.92
CA VAL A 21 -2.61 8.46 -4.71
C VAL A 21 -1.74 7.35 -4.12
N ALA A 22 -0.42 7.56 -4.13
CA ALA A 22 0.52 6.67 -3.45
C ALA A 22 0.43 6.83 -1.93
N LEU A 23 0.42 5.71 -1.20
CA LEU A 23 0.38 5.66 0.27
C LEU A 23 1.57 4.84 0.79
N GLU A 24 2.17 5.23 1.92
CA GLU A 24 3.32 4.52 2.49
C GLU A 24 2.94 3.35 3.42
N SER A 25 3.81 2.34 3.51
CA SER A 25 3.65 1.19 4.40
C SER A 25 4.33 1.33 5.78
N THR A 26 5.21 2.33 5.96
CA THR A 26 5.97 2.49 7.22
C THR A 26 5.06 2.90 8.37
N ILE A 27 4.16 3.87 8.16
CA ILE A 27 3.16 4.25 9.18
C ILE A 27 2.30 3.05 9.63
N ILE A 28 2.01 2.12 8.73
CA ILE A 28 1.20 0.93 9.00
C ILE A 28 1.98 -0.09 9.85
N SER A 29 3.25 -0.32 9.54
CA SER A 29 4.05 -1.36 10.20
C SER A 29 4.73 -0.87 11.50
N HIS A 30 5.11 0.41 11.58
CA HIS A 30 5.95 0.94 12.67
C HIS A 30 5.41 2.23 13.30
N GLY A 31 4.45 2.91 12.67
CA GLY A 31 3.99 4.22 13.11
C GLY A 31 2.74 4.21 13.99
N LEU A 32 1.86 3.22 13.80
CA LEU A 32 0.59 3.09 14.51
C LEU A 32 0.54 1.82 15.36
N PRO A 33 -0.09 1.87 16.54
CA PRO A 33 -0.27 0.67 17.36
C PRO A 33 -1.22 -0.32 16.67
N ARG A 34 -1.02 -1.62 16.91
CA ARG A 34 -2.00 -2.65 16.55
C ARG A 34 -3.17 -2.64 17.55
N PRO A 35 -4.42 -2.90 17.13
CA PRO A 35 -4.87 -3.20 15.77
C PRO A 35 -5.20 -1.96 14.92
N ASP A 36 -5.01 -0.75 15.47
CA ASP A 36 -5.41 0.50 14.80
C ASP A 36 -4.69 0.72 13.48
N ASN A 37 -3.45 0.24 13.34
CA ASN A 37 -2.68 0.37 12.11
C ASN A 37 -3.42 -0.14 10.86
N LEU A 38 -4.00 -1.35 10.91
CA LEU A 38 -4.75 -1.94 9.79
C LEU A 38 -6.07 -1.18 9.56
N ARG A 39 -6.77 -0.84 10.64
CA ARG A 39 -8.03 -0.08 10.59
C ARG A 39 -7.82 1.27 9.90
N VAL A 40 -6.79 2.01 10.33
CA VAL A 40 -6.44 3.32 9.79
C VAL A 40 -5.95 3.21 8.34
N ALA A 41 -5.15 2.19 8.00
CA ALA A 41 -4.74 1.98 6.61
C ALA A 41 -5.94 1.81 5.66
N ARG A 42 -6.90 0.95 6.03
CA ARG A 42 -8.17 0.77 5.30
C ARG A 42 -9.03 2.04 5.27
N GLU A 43 -9.00 2.85 6.31
CA GLU A 43 -9.72 4.14 6.36
C GLU A 43 -9.10 5.18 5.41
N ILE A 44 -7.77 5.24 5.34
CA ILE A 44 -7.06 6.11 4.40
C ILE A 44 -7.34 5.68 2.95
N GLU A 45 -7.25 4.39 2.63
CA GLU A 45 -7.59 3.89 1.29
C GLU A 45 -9.04 4.22 0.90
N ARG A 46 -10.00 4.04 1.83
CA ARG A 46 -11.39 4.43 1.61
C ARG A 46 -11.55 5.93 1.40
N THR A 47 -10.78 6.76 2.11
CA THR A 47 -10.81 8.22 1.97
C THR A 47 -10.32 8.65 0.60
N VAL A 48 -9.24 8.05 0.10
CA VAL A 48 -8.73 8.28 -1.26
C VAL A 48 -9.80 7.92 -2.31
N ARG A 49 -10.44 6.76 -2.15
CA ARG A 49 -11.54 6.32 -3.04
C ARG A 49 -12.72 7.27 -3.02
N ALA A 50 -13.14 7.72 -1.83
CA ALA A 50 -14.23 8.67 -1.66
C ALA A 50 -13.92 10.05 -2.30
N ALA A 51 -12.65 10.41 -2.40
CA ALA A 51 -12.19 11.60 -3.10
C ALA A 51 -12.09 11.43 -4.64
N GLY A 52 -12.44 10.25 -5.17
CA GLY A 52 -12.44 9.97 -6.61
C GLY A 52 -11.10 9.53 -7.18
N ALA A 53 -10.15 9.10 -6.33
CA ALA A 53 -8.84 8.59 -6.75
C ALA A 53 -8.64 7.12 -6.39
N VAL A 54 -7.70 6.47 -7.06
CA VAL A 54 -7.30 5.09 -6.77
C VAL A 54 -6.14 5.08 -5.76
N PRO A 55 -6.29 4.43 -4.59
CA PRO A 55 -5.19 4.30 -3.64
C PRO A 55 -4.17 3.27 -4.13
N ALA A 56 -2.89 3.60 -3.95
CA ALA A 56 -1.77 2.73 -4.25
C ALA A 56 -0.86 2.65 -3.03
N THR A 57 -1.23 1.83 -2.04
CA THR A 57 -0.33 1.52 -0.92
C THR A 57 0.92 0.80 -1.45
N VAL A 58 2.10 1.30 -1.09
CA VAL A 58 3.39 0.82 -1.61
C VAL A 58 4.15 0.11 -0.50
N ALA A 59 4.60 -1.12 -0.79
CA ALA A 59 5.49 -1.89 0.08
C ALA A 59 6.45 -2.76 -0.75
N VAL A 60 7.46 -3.33 -0.09
CA VAL A 60 8.29 -4.39 -0.68
C VAL A 60 7.78 -5.73 -0.17
N CYS A 61 7.18 -6.53 -1.06
CA CYS A 61 6.60 -7.83 -0.75
C CYS A 61 7.34 -8.91 -1.54
N ALA A 62 7.86 -9.94 -0.85
CA ALA A 62 8.57 -11.06 -1.46
C ALA A 62 9.66 -10.64 -2.48
N GLY A 63 10.45 -9.62 -2.14
CA GLY A 63 11.54 -9.11 -2.99
C GLY A 63 11.10 -8.26 -4.19
N ARG A 64 9.83 -7.84 -4.25
CA ARG A 64 9.29 -6.97 -5.31
C ARG A 64 8.70 -5.69 -4.70
N VAL A 65 8.98 -4.57 -5.34
CA VAL A 65 8.25 -3.32 -5.09
C VAL A 65 6.83 -3.52 -5.60
N CYS A 66 5.87 -3.40 -4.70
CA CYS A 66 4.45 -3.60 -4.95
C CYS A 66 3.75 -2.26 -4.86
N VAL A 67 3.10 -1.85 -5.95
CA VAL A 67 2.36 -0.58 -6.06
C VAL A 67 0.87 -0.91 -6.12
N GLY A 68 0.18 -0.66 -5.01
CA GLY A 68 -1.14 -1.22 -4.73
C GLY A 68 -1.00 -2.59 -4.07
N LEU A 69 -1.44 -2.67 -2.81
CA LEU A 69 -1.53 -3.92 -2.07
C LEU A 69 -2.95 -4.46 -2.15
N ASP A 70 -3.08 -5.78 -2.17
CA ASP A 70 -4.35 -6.42 -1.85
C ASP A 70 -4.56 -6.45 -0.31
N ASP A 71 -5.75 -6.86 0.12
CA ASP A 71 -6.09 -6.89 1.55
C ASP A 71 -5.23 -7.86 2.35
N THR A 72 -4.80 -8.98 1.75
CA THR A 72 -3.90 -9.96 2.40
C THR A 72 -2.49 -9.39 2.59
N GLU A 73 -1.98 -8.69 1.58
CA GLU A 73 -0.69 -8.00 1.65
C GLU A 73 -0.72 -6.85 2.65
N LEU A 74 -1.81 -6.08 2.69
CA LEU A 74 -2.02 -5.01 3.66
C LEU A 74 -2.06 -5.56 5.09
N GLU A 75 -2.80 -6.64 5.31
CA GLU A 75 -2.83 -7.36 6.59
C GLU A 75 -1.45 -7.87 6.99
N ALA A 76 -0.68 -8.43 6.05
CA ALA A 76 0.68 -8.90 6.31
C ALA A 76 1.61 -7.76 6.74
N VAL A 77 1.53 -6.59 6.10
CA VAL A 77 2.29 -5.39 6.49
C VAL A 77 1.90 -4.92 7.90
N ALA A 78 0.62 -4.99 8.25
CA ALA A 78 0.13 -4.53 9.54
C ALA A 78 0.40 -5.51 10.71
N SER A 79 0.46 -6.82 10.43
CA SER A 79 0.44 -7.87 11.47
C SER A 79 1.77 -8.56 11.73
N ARG A 80 2.69 -8.56 10.76
CA ARG A 80 3.99 -9.25 10.90
C ARG A 80 4.98 -8.48 11.75
N ASP A 81 5.72 -9.19 12.59
CA ASP A 81 6.77 -8.62 13.44
C ASP A 81 8.13 -8.50 12.76
N ASP A 82 8.31 -9.14 11.61
CA ASP A 82 9.56 -9.15 10.84
C ASP A 82 9.55 -8.16 9.65
N VAL A 83 8.61 -7.21 9.65
CA VAL A 83 8.57 -6.14 8.64
C VAL A 83 9.75 -5.20 8.88
N VAL A 84 10.60 -5.04 7.88
CA VAL A 84 11.73 -4.11 7.95
C VAL A 84 11.30 -2.75 7.42
N LYS A 85 11.59 -1.68 8.16
CA LYS A 85 11.47 -0.31 7.67
C LYS A 85 12.52 -0.07 6.58
N VAL A 86 12.07 0.17 5.35
CA VAL A 86 12.94 0.42 4.19
C VAL A 86 13.01 1.92 3.88
N SER A 87 14.21 2.41 3.60
CA SER A 87 14.46 3.73 3.00
C SER A 87 15.21 3.53 1.68
N THR A 88 15.68 4.60 1.05
CA THR A 88 16.47 4.51 -0.19
C THR A 88 17.86 3.89 0.00
N ARG A 89 18.28 3.64 1.25
CA ARG A 89 19.56 3.07 1.65
C ARG A 89 19.39 2.13 2.84
#